data_AF-A0A2P6W2Y6-F1
#
_entry.id   AF-A0A2P6W2Y6-F1
#
_cell.length_a   1.000
_cell.length_b   1.000
_cell.length_c   1.000
_cell.angle_alpha   90.00
_cell.angle_beta   90.00
_cell.angle_gamma   90.00
#
_symmetry.space_group_name_H-M   'P 1'
#
loop_
_entity.id
_entity.type
_entity.pdbx_description
1 polymer ?
#
loop_
_entity_poly.entity_id
_entity_poly.type
_entity_poly.pdbx_seq_one_letter_code
_entity_poly.pdbx_strand_id
1 'polypeptide(L)'
;MTEPNILLLLTDQERYDFSSPDGVEVETPAIDRLQEDGIRFDNAYTPIGICSSARASLMTGLYPHAHGMMNNCHEDDSLQPNLPEDIDTFSELLEEAGYSNTYIGKWHVGRDQTPEDFGFEYLGGGNDPADIDEPEFRE
;
A
#
# COMPACT_ATOMS: atom_id res chain seq x y z
N MET A 1 -12.82 12.21 -22.31
CA MET A 1 -13.21 11.25 -21.26
C MET A 1 -13.21 12.04 -19.96
N THR A 2 -14.10 11.74 -19.02
CA THR A 2 -14.05 12.36 -17.70
C THR A 2 -12.85 11.82 -16.93
N GLU A 3 -12.17 12.67 -16.18
CA GLU A 3 -11.10 12.30 -15.25
C GLU A 3 -11.76 11.88 -13.92
N PRO A 4 -11.84 10.59 -13.59
CA PRO A 4 -12.50 10.14 -12.36
C PRO A 4 -11.60 10.37 -11.15
N ASN A 5 -12.19 10.63 -9.98
CA ASN A 5 -11.46 10.55 -8.71
C ASN A 5 -11.14 9.08 -8.39
N ILE A 6 -9.93 8.83 -7.90
CA ILE A 6 -9.44 7.49 -7.55
C ILE A 6 -9.25 7.44 -6.03
N LEU A 7 -9.82 6.43 -5.38
CA LEU A 7 -9.58 6.13 -3.96
C LEU A 7 -9.06 4.70 -3.84
N LEU A 8 -7.84 4.56 -3.35
CA LEU A 8 -7.21 3.26 -3.08
C LEU A 8 -7.22 3.00 -1.56
N LEU A 9 -7.96 1.97 -1.14
CA LEU A 9 -7.98 1.51 0.24
C LEU A 9 -7.13 0.24 0.35
N LEU A 10 -6.06 0.29 1.15
CA LEU A 10 -5.18 -0.85 1.41
C LEU A 10 -5.21 -1.17 2.89
N THR A 11 -5.63 -2.39 3.23
CA THR A 11 -5.61 -2.91 4.60
C THR A 11 -4.25 -3.53 4.90
N ASP A 12 -3.90 -3.62 6.19
CA ASP A 12 -2.67 -4.28 6.63
C ASP A 12 -3.00 -5.62 7.29
N GLN A 13 -2.31 -6.69 6.86
CA GLN A 13 -2.46 -8.05 7.36
C GLN A 13 -3.90 -8.63 7.29
N GLU A 14 -4.77 -8.11 6.41
CA GLU A 14 -6.11 -8.66 6.23
C GLU A 14 -6.05 -10.04 5.57
N ARG A 15 -6.75 -11.00 6.17
CA ARG A 15 -6.90 -12.35 5.62
C ARG A 15 -7.97 -12.38 4.56
N TYR A 16 -7.79 -13.26 3.57
CA TYR A 16 -8.74 -13.44 2.47
C TYR A 16 -10.17 -13.82 2.92
N ASP A 17 -10.32 -14.46 4.08
CA ASP A 17 -11.60 -14.93 4.63
C ASP A 17 -12.27 -13.93 5.58
N PHE A 18 -11.67 -12.75 5.78
CA PHE A 18 -12.20 -11.69 6.64
C PHE A 18 -13.51 -11.09 6.11
N SER A 19 -13.57 -10.83 4.80
CA SER A 19 -14.72 -10.20 4.13
C SER A 19 -15.39 -11.13 3.10
N SER A 20 -15.11 -12.43 3.20
CA SER A 20 -15.67 -13.44 2.30
C SER A 20 -17.06 -13.88 2.76
N PRO A 21 -18.05 -14.07 1.86
CA PRO A 21 -19.37 -14.57 2.22
C PRO A 21 -19.37 -15.92 2.95
N ASP A 22 -18.42 -16.79 2.62
CA ASP A 22 -18.22 -18.10 3.25
C ASP A 22 -17.06 -18.07 4.28
N GLY A 23 -16.66 -16.88 4.70
CA GLY A 23 -15.51 -16.63 5.57
C GLY A 23 -15.81 -16.75 7.06
N VAL A 24 -14.94 -16.17 7.87
CA VAL A 24 -15.18 -16.03 9.31
C VAL A 24 -16.25 -14.97 9.56
N GLU A 25 -17.09 -15.18 10.57
CA GLU A 25 -18.13 -14.20 10.92
C GLU A 25 -17.50 -12.97 11.58
N VAL A 26 -17.51 -11.84 10.84
CA VAL A 26 -17.01 -10.53 11.28
C VAL A 26 -18.00 -9.46 10.86
N GLU A 27 -18.23 -8.46 11.71
CA GLU A 27 -19.13 -7.34 11.39
C GLU A 27 -18.41 -6.29 10.52
N THR A 28 -18.69 -6.28 9.22
CA THR A 28 -18.02 -5.39 8.23
C THR A 28 -18.99 -4.57 7.36
N PRO A 29 -19.99 -3.86 7.93
CA PRO A 29 -21.12 -3.30 7.17
C PRO A 29 -20.71 -2.31 6.05
N ALA A 30 -19.58 -1.63 6.18
CA ALA A 30 -19.07 -0.74 5.13
C ALA A 30 -18.44 -1.51 3.95
N ILE A 31 -17.72 -2.59 4.23
CA ILE A 31 -17.13 -3.45 3.20
C ILE A 31 -18.24 -4.23 2.50
N ASP A 32 -19.21 -4.76 3.26
CA ASP A 32 -20.35 -5.50 2.72
C ASP A 32 -21.12 -4.65 1.70
N ARG A 33 -21.36 -3.37 2.05
CA ARG A 33 -21.97 -2.41 1.13
C ARG A 33 -21.13 -2.17 -0.14
N LEU A 34 -19.81 -2.04 -0.03
CA LEU A 34 -18.93 -1.88 -1.21
C LEU A 34 -18.98 -3.11 -2.12
N GLN A 35 -19.15 -4.31 -1.55
CA GLN A 35 -19.30 -5.54 -2.34
C GLN A 35 -20.67 -5.60 -3.03
N GLU A 36 -21.74 -5.18 -2.36
CA GLU A 36 -23.10 -5.15 -2.93
C GLU A 36 -23.25 -4.12 -4.06
N ASP A 37 -22.68 -2.93 -3.88
CA ASP A 37 -22.76 -1.81 -4.84
C ASP A 37 -21.66 -1.87 -5.93
N GLY A 38 -20.72 -2.82 -5.84
CA GLY A 38 -19.48 -2.85 -6.61
C GLY A 38 -19.15 -4.18 -7.27
N ILE A 39 -17.85 -4.43 -7.45
CA ILE A 39 -17.32 -5.68 -8.00
C ILE A 39 -16.40 -6.30 -6.94
N ARG A 40 -16.69 -7.54 -6.57
CA ARG A 40 -15.82 -8.39 -5.76
C ARG A 40 -15.05 -9.37 -6.66
N PHE A 41 -13.76 -9.54 -6.39
CA PHE A 41 -12.93 -10.55 -7.03
C PHE A 41 -12.81 -11.77 -6.12
N ASP A 42 -13.24 -12.95 -6.59
CA ASP A 42 -13.03 -14.21 -5.86
C ASP A 42 -11.55 -14.60 -5.77
N ASN A 43 -10.75 -14.12 -6.72
CA ASN A 43 -9.33 -14.46 -6.86
C ASN A 43 -8.53 -13.18 -7.09
N ALA A 44 -8.09 -12.56 -5.99
CA ALA A 44 -7.16 -11.43 -5.97
C ALA A 44 -5.92 -11.83 -5.15
N TYR A 45 -4.73 -11.59 -5.69
CA TYR A 45 -3.49 -12.07 -5.10
C TYR A 45 -2.48 -10.94 -4.94
N THR A 46 -1.83 -10.89 -3.76
CA THR A 46 -0.57 -10.17 -3.59
C THR A 46 0.58 -11.02 -4.17
N PRO A 47 1.60 -10.42 -4.81
CA PRO A 47 2.75 -11.17 -5.32
C PRO A 47 3.59 -11.80 -4.18
N ILE A 48 3.47 -11.28 -2.95
CA ILE A 48 4.23 -11.74 -1.79
C ILE A 48 3.54 -11.34 -0.48
N GLY A 49 3.69 -12.15 0.57
CA GLY A 49 3.13 -11.91 1.90
C GLY A 49 4.02 -11.06 2.82
N ILE A 50 4.83 -10.15 2.26
CA ILE A 50 5.74 -9.26 2.99
C ILE A 50 5.32 -7.81 2.71
N CYS A 51 5.18 -7.00 3.76
CA CYS A 51 4.59 -5.67 3.70
C CYS A 51 5.30 -4.72 2.72
N SER A 52 6.60 -4.49 2.89
CA SER A 52 7.34 -3.58 2.00
C SER A 52 7.34 -4.08 0.56
N SER A 53 7.57 -5.36 0.35
CA SER A 53 7.60 -5.96 -0.98
C SER A 53 6.25 -5.85 -1.69
N ALA A 54 5.14 -6.14 -1.01
CA ALA A 54 3.80 -6.06 -1.58
C ALA A 54 3.41 -4.62 -1.94
N ARG A 55 3.74 -3.66 -1.07
CA ARG A 55 3.50 -2.23 -1.31
C ARG A 55 4.35 -1.68 -2.45
N ALA A 56 5.61 -2.08 -2.55
CA ALA A 56 6.47 -1.70 -3.67
C ALA A 56 5.96 -2.28 -5.00
N SER A 57 5.46 -3.52 -5.00
CA SER A 57 4.80 -4.10 -6.19
C SER A 57 3.53 -3.35 -6.56
N LEU A 58 2.74 -2.89 -5.58
CA LEU A 58 1.56 -2.05 -5.82
C LEU A 58 1.93 -0.70 -6.42
N MET A 59 2.97 -0.04 -5.91
CA MET A 59 3.43 1.26 -6.38
C MET A 59 4.00 1.20 -7.81
N THR A 60 4.81 0.19 -8.11
CA THR A 60 5.57 0.08 -9.37
C THR A 60 4.90 -0.77 -10.44
N GLY A 61 3.92 -1.60 -10.08
CA GLY A 61 3.35 -2.61 -10.97
C GLY A 61 4.29 -3.76 -11.32
N LEU A 62 5.43 -3.89 -10.62
CA LEU A 62 6.45 -4.90 -10.87
C LEU A 62 6.45 -6.00 -9.80
N TYR A 63 7.00 -7.17 -10.14
CA TYR A 63 7.24 -8.23 -9.15
C TYR A 63 8.40 -7.87 -8.20
N PRO A 64 8.46 -8.47 -7.00
CA PRO A 64 9.51 -8.22 -6.00
C PRO A 64 10.95 -8.26 -6.52
N HIS A 65 11.27 -9.22 -7.38
CA HIS A 65 12.61 -9.38 -7.93
C HIS A 65 13.02 -8.27 -8.91
N ALA A 66 12.07 -7.50 -9.45
CA ALA A 66 12.33 -6.43 -10.40
C ALA A 66 12.55 -5.08 -9.71
N HIS A 67 11.85 -4.81 -8.60
CA HIS A 67 12.08 -3.61 -7.78
C HIS A 67 13.04 -3.84 -6.59
N GLY A 68 13.51 -5.08 -6.37
CA GLY A 68 14.58 -5.42 -5.42
C GLY A 68 14.18 -5.50 -3.94
N MET A 69 13.02 -4.96 -3.55
CA MET A 69 12.50 -5.07 -2.18
C MET A 69 11.98 -6.48 -1.90
N MET A 70 12.83 -7.34 -1.36
CA MET A 70 12.53 -8.77 -1.07
C MET A 70 12.23 -9.06 0.40
N ASN A 71 12.49 -8.11 1.30
CA ASN A 71 12.16 -8.14 2.72
C ASN A 71 11.74 -6.73 3.20
N ASN A 72 11.38 -6.59 4.48
CA ASN A 72 10.88 -5.31 5.00
C ASN A 72 12.00 -4.26 5.05
N CYS A 73 11.67 -3.00 4.73
CA CYS A 73 12.65 -1.92 4.58
C CYS A 73 13.35 -1.50 5.88
N HIS A 74 12.73 -1.79 7.04
CA HIS A 74 13.27 -1.46 8.36
C HIS A 74 14.06 -2.60 9.02
N GLU A 75 14.13 -3.79 8.40
CA GLU A 75 14.96 -4.89 8.90
C GLU A 75 16.47 -4.55 8.78
N ASP A 76 17.27 -5.01 9.74
CA ASP A 76 18.72 -4.77 9.75
C ASP A 76 19.41 -5.35 8.50
N ASP A 77 18.88 -6.44 7.94
CA ASP A 77 19.35 -7.12 6.75
C ASP A 77 18.54 -6.78 5.50
N SER A 78 17.87 -5.62 5.48
CA SER A 78 17.14 -5.14 4.30
C SER A 78 18.02 -5.11 3.05
N LEU A 79 17.60 -5.81 1.99
CA LEU A 79 18.32 -5.84 0.71
C LEU A 79 18.14 -4.55 -0.09
N GLN A 80 16.98 -3.92 0.06
CA GLN A 80 16.63 -2.66 -0.56
C GLN A 80 15.76 -1.86 0.43
N PRO A 81 16.36 -0.91 1.18
CA PRO A 81 15.67 -0.22 2.26
C PRO A 81 14.75 0.91 1.79
N ASN A 82 14.78 1.25 0.51
CA ASN A 82 14.07 2.38 -0.07
C ASN A 82 13.46 2.00 -1.42
N LEU A 83 12.34 2.60 -1.79
CA LEU A 83 11.71 2.37 -3.07
C LEU A 83 12.65 2.90 -4.17
N PRO A 84 12.95 2.13 -5.22
CA PRO A 84 13.89 2.57 -6.25
C PRO A 84 13.39 3.84 -6.96
N GLU A 85 14.20 4.90 -6.94
CA GLU A 85 13.89 6.19 -7.58
C GLU A 85 14.01 6.15 -9.11
N ASP A 86 14.59 5.08 -9.66
CA ASP A 86 14.72 4.86 -11.11
C ASP A 86 13.55 4.06 -11.71
N ILE A 87 12.51 3.77 -10.90
CA ILE A 87 11.30 3.06 -11.32
C ILE A 87 10.10 3.94 -11.03
N ASP A 88 9.39 4.36 -12.09
CA ASP A 88 8.19 5.18 -11.96
C ASP A 88 7.11 4.46 -11.14
N THR A 89 6.49 5.20 -10.23
CA THR A 89 5.34 4.76 -9.43
C THR A 89 4.01 5.20 -10.06
N PHE A 90 2.92 4.52 -9.72
CA PHE A 90 1.60 4.93 -10.21
C PHE A 90 1.22 6.36 -9.77
N SER A 91 1.74 6.83 -8.63
CA SER A 91 1.45 8.17 -8.12
C SER A 91 2.13 9.25 -8.93
N GLU A 92 3.40 9.06 -9.29
CA GLU A 92 4.11 9.97 -10.20
C GLU A 92 3.41 10.01 -11.58
N LEU A 93 3.01 8.84 -12.10
CA LEU A 93 2.25 8.77 -13.36
C LEU A 93 0.88 9.47 -13.28
N LEU A 94 0.21 9.41 -12.13
CA LEU A 94 -1.04 10.14 -11.90
C LEU A 94 -0.81 11.65 -11.78
N GLU A 95 0.26 12.08 -11.11
CA GLU A 95 0.64 13.49 -11.00
C GLU A 95 0.94 14.07 -12.39
N GLU A 96 1.70 13.35 -13.23
CA GLU A 96 1.95 13.73 -14.63
C GLU A 96 0.66 13.85 -15.45
N ALA A 97 -0.35 13.03 -15.13
CA ALA A 97 -1.67 13.10 -15.75
C ALA A 97 -2.54 14.24 -15.20
N GLY A 98 -2.09 14.99 -14.20
CA GLY A 98 -2.78 16.15 -13.63
C GLY A 98 -3.55 15.88 -12.33
N TYR A 99 -3.41 14.69 -11.74
CA TYR A 99 -4.05 14.36 -10.48
C TYR A 99 -3.35 15.02 -9.29
N SER A 100 -4.13 15.37 -8.27
CA SER A 100 -3.60 15.67 -6.93
C SER A 100 -3.70 14.42 -6.08
N ASN A 101 -2.56 13.91 -5.61
CA ASN A 101 -2.51 12.68 -4.84
C ASN A 101 -2.34 12.99 -3.35
N THR A 102 -3.10 12.30 -2.50
CA THR A 102 -2.99 12.41 -1.05
C THR A 102 -2.79 11.02 -0.46
N TYR A 103 -1.86 10.89 0.50
CA TYR A 103 -1.57 9.65 1.20
C TYR A 103 -1.88 9.77 2.69
N ILE A 104 -2.55 8.75 3.26
CA ILE A 104 -2.86 8.63 4.67
C ILE A 104 -2.55 7.20 5.10
N GLY A 105 -1.81 7.04 6.21
CA GLY A 105 -1.50 5.73 6.78
C GLY A 105 -0.06 5.29 6.59
N LYS A 106 0.16 3.99 6.76
CA LYS A 106 1.46 3.32 6.74
C LYS A 106 2.12 3.34 5.36
N TRP A 107 3.28 3.97 5.20
CA TRP A 107 4.04 3.98 3.93
C TRP A 107 4.78 2.65 3.69
N HIS A 108 5.71 2.30 4.58
CA HIS A 108 6.46 1.04 4.65
C HIS A 108 7.17 0.57 3.36
N VAL A 109 7.56 1.49 2.48
CA VAL A 109 8.45 1.20 1.32
C VAL A 109 9.68 2.11 1.29
N GLY A 110 9.93 2.85 2.37
CA GLY A 110 11.09 3.72 2.53
C GLY A 110 11.56 3.72 3.97
N ARG A 111 12.87 3.59 4.17
CA ARG A 111 13.53 3.79 5.46
C ARG A 111 13.70 5.27 5.75
N ASP A 112 14.18 6.00 4.75
CA ASP A 112 14.47 7.43 4.84
C ASP A 112 13.65 8.26 3.83
N GLN A 113 12.77 7.59 3.07
CA GLN A 113 11.85 8.21 2.12
C GLN A 113 10.42 8.21 2.67
N THR A 114 9.65 9.24 2.32
CA THR A 114 8.24 9.40 2.67
C THR A 114 7.38 9.32 1.41
N PRO A 115 6.03 9.30 1.53
CA PRO A 115 5.17 9.42 0.35
C PRO A 115 5.40 10.71 -0.46
N GLU A 116 5.91 11.78 0.18
CA GLU A 116 6.16 13.07 -0.48
C GLU A 116 7.27 12.97 -1.54
N ASP A 117 8.21 12.03 -1.38
CA ASP A 117 9.25 11.78 -2.38
C ASP A 117 8.70 11.14 -3.66
N PHE A 118 7.44 10.66 -3.65
CA PHE A 118 6.80 9.92 -4.74
C PHE A 118 5.47 10.55 -5.19
N GLY A 119 5.36 11.87 -5.11
CA GLY A 119 4.25 12.63 -5.71
C GLY A 119 2.94 12.59 -4.90
N PHE A 120 2.99 12.33 -3.59
CA PHE A 120 1.85 12.45 -2.68
C PHE A 120 1.98 13.66 -1.74
N GLU A 121 0.85 14.27 -1.39
CA GLU A 121 0.72 15.04 -0.15
C GLU A 121 0.47 14.07 1.01
N TYR A 122 1.39 13.97 1.97
CA TYR A 122 1.27 13.06 3.11
C TYR A 122 0.58 13.73 4.31
N LEU A 123 -0.53 13.15 4.78
CA LEU A 123 -1.29 13.70 5.92
C LEU A 123 -1.08 12.94 7.25
N GLY A 124 -0.12 12.01 7.30
CA GLY A 124 0.18 11.22 8.50
C GLY A 124 -0.63 9.93 8.62
N GLY A 125 -0.56 9.28 9.79
CA GLY A 125 -1.30 8.04 10.09
C GLY A 125 -0.43 6.76 10.14
N GLY A 126 0.89 6.92 10.21
CA GLY A 126 1.86 5.83 10.40
C GLY A 126 3.07 6.04 9.50
N ASN A 127 4.09 6.72 10.03
CA ASN A 127 5.48 6.89 9.52
C ASN A 127 6.00 8.33 9.67
N ASP A 128 5.68 9.05 10.76
CA ASP A 128 6.70 9.93 11.33
C ASP A 128 7.85 9.02 11.81
N PRO A 129 9.15 9.32 11.59
CA PRO A 129 10.24 8.59 12.23
C PRO A 129 10.13 8.52 13.77
N ALA A 130 9.28 9.35 14.40
CA ALA A 130 8.89 9.20 15.80
C ALA A 130 7.82 8.10 16.07
N ASP A 131 6.98 7.76 15.09
CA ASP A 131 5.85 6.81 15.23
C ASP A 131 6.26 5.35 15.01
N ILE A 132 7.38 5.08 14.33
CA ILE A 132 7.98 3.73 14.25
C ILE A 132 8.48 3.22 15.61
N ASP A 133 8.49 4.09 16.62
CA ASP A 133 8.76 3.71 18.00
C ASP A 133 7.49 3.42 18.83
N GLU A 134 6.30 3.73 18.30
CA GLU A 134 5.03 3.40 18.94
C GLU A 134 4.75 1.89 18.80
N PRO A 135 4.49 1.17 19.91
CA PRO A 135 4.27 -0.28 19.91
C PRO A 135 3.13 -0.75 19.00
N GLU A 136 2.23 0.16 18.64
CA GLU A 136 1.04 -0.08 17.83
C GLU A 136 1.37 -0.18 16.32
N PHE A 137 2.54 0.32 15.92
CA PHE A 137 3.01 0.35 14.52
C PHE A 137 4.34 -0.40 14.30
N ARG A 138 4.99 -0.85 15.38
CA ARG A 138 6.11 -1.80 15.33
C ARG A 138 5.59 -3.21 15.06
N GLU A 139 6.07 -3.83 13.98
CA GLU A 139 6.04 -5.31 13.83
C GLU A 139 7.01 -5.97 14.83
#